data_AF-A0A8K0KC17-F1
#
_entry.id   AF-A0A8K0KC17-F1
#
_cell.length_a   1.000
_cell.length_b   1.000
_cell.length_c   1.000
_cell.angle_alpha   90.00
_cell.angle_beta   90.00
_cell.angle_gamma   90.00
#
_symmetry.space_group_name_H-M   'P 1'
#
loop_
_entity.id
_entity.type
_entity.pdbx_description
1 polymer ?
#
loop_
_entity_poly.entity_id
_entity_poly.type
_entity_poly.pdbx_seq_one_letter_code
_entity_poly.pdbx_strand_id
1 'polypeptide(L)'
;MADADLVCNFKRCRKRLTSMIWVTSCSHAFCEDDGAREFSRDPENNTCPACSTPLAAKYDIVKTNLNPTEQFKSMVLAGLRPETILDIATRAISFWSYQVHQERLFQETAASKIRDRQHQIEEFYESNITQLKTEVAGLKRQLDNAKKELENQTQRAEEAAEQLREKIQQYQKLQVSIKEQFIDHES
;
A
#
# COMPACT_ATOMS: atom_id res chain seq x y z
N MET A 1 6.06 25.61 -19.46
CA MET A 1 5.88 25.48 -17.99
C MET A 1 4.77 24.47 -17.80
N ALA A 2 5.02 23.37 -17.09
CA ALA A 2 3.98 22.38 -16.82
C ALA A 2 2.77 23.09 -16.20
N ASP A 3 1.57 22.70 -16.64
CA ASP A 3 0.29 23.25 -16.24
C ASP A 3 0.08 22.98 -14.74
N ALA A 4 0.68 23.81 -13.89
CA ALA A 4 0.62 23.67 -12.45
C ALA A 4 -0.72 24.24 -12.02
N ASP A 5 -1.71 23.38 -11.91
CA ASP A 5 -3.01 23.77 -11.42
C ASP A 5 -2.97 24.10 -9.93
N LEU A 6 -3.71 25.14 -9.52
CA LEU A 6 -3.96 25.36 -8.10
C LEU A 6 -4.83 24.23 -7.56
N VAL A 7 -4.52 23.80 -6.35
CA VAL A 7 -5.25 22.76 -5.63
C VAL A 7 -5.76 23.33 -4.32
N CYS A 8 -6.97 22.94 -3.93
CA CYS A 8 -7.55 23.35 -2.66
C CYS A 8 -6.64 22.98 -1.48
N ASN A 9 -6.27 23.97 -0.65
CA ASN A 9 -5.44 23.79 0.53
C ASN A 9 -6.21 23.26 1.76
N PHE A 10 -7.51 22.98 1.63
CA PHE A 10 -8.23 22.26 2.68
C PHE A 10 -7.70 20.82 2.77
N LYS A 11 -7.25 20.41 3.96
CA LYS A 11 -6.45 19.18 4.18
C LYS A 11 -7.01 17.90 3.56
N ARG A 12 -8.33 17.81 3.39
CA ARG A 12 -9.04 16.61 2.88
C ARG A 12 -9.69 16.79 1.50
N CYS A 13 -9.57 17.96 0.86
CA CYS A 13 -10.30 18.24 -0.38
C CYS A 13 -9.48 17.93 -1.62
N ARG A 14 -8.29 18.53 -1.73
CA ARG A 14 -7.36 18.34 -2.87
C ARG A 14 -7.99 18.54 -4.26
N LYS A 15 -9.14 19.21 -4.34
CA LYS A 15 -9.85 19.50 -5.59
C LYS A 15 -9.05 20.52 -6.41
N ARG A 16 -8.91 20.25 -7.71
CA ARG A 16 -8.36 21.21 -8.67
C ARG A 16 -9.23 22.46 -8.70
N LEU A 17 -8.59 23.63 -8.65
CA LEU A 17 -9.26 24.91 -8.68
C LEU A 17 -9.34 25.41 -10.12
N THR A 18 -10.56 25.69 -10.60
CA THR A 18 -10.80 25.97 -12.03
C THR A 18 -11.61 27.23 -12.31
N SER A 19 -12.32 27.77 -11.32
CA SER A 19 -13.22 28.91 -11.54
C SER A 19 -13.20 29.87 -10.35
N MET A 20 -14.29 29.95 -9.60
CA MET A 20 -14.38 30.76 -8.39
C MET A 20 -13.66 30.06 -7.24
N ILE A 21 -12.77 30.82 -6.60
CA ILE A 21 -11.97 30.35 -5.47
C ILE A 21 -11.91 31.41 -4.38
N TRP A 22 -11.55 30.95 -3.19
CA TRP A 22 -11.28 31.81 -2.04
C TRP A 22 -9.78 31.83 -1.80
N VAL A 23 -9.17 33.01 -1.76
CA VAL A 23 -7.75 33.21 -1.50
C VAL A 23 -7.59 33.99 -0.21
N THR A 24 -6.56 33.64 0.55
CA THR A 24 -6.24 34.26 1.84
C THR A 24 -4.94 35.05 1.76
N SER A 25 -4.77 36.05 2.62
CA SER A 25 -3.52 36.86 2.72
C SER A 25 -2.30 36.03 3.15
N CYS A 26 -2.52 34.88 3.80
CA CYS A 26 -1.47 33.89 4.10
C CYS A 26 -1.16 32.95 2.92
N SER A 27 -1.51 33.34 1.70
CA SER A 27 -1.23 32.63 0.45
C SER A 27 -1.86 31.25 0.32
N HIS A 28 -2.98 30.95 0.99
CA HIS A 28 -3.75 29.72 0.78
C HIS A 28 -4.99 29.96 -0.09
N ALA A 29 -5.32 28.97 -0.93
CA ALA A 29 -6.47 28.95 -1.82
C ALA A 29 -7.42 27.78 -1.53
N PHE A 30 -8.72 28.04 -1.62
CA PHE A 30 -9.78 27.08 -1.32
C PHE A 30 -10.80 27.04 -2.46
N CYS A 31 -11.40 25.87 -2.68
CA CYS A 31 -12.50 25.76 -3.64
C CYS A 31 -13.72 26.51 -3.10
N GLU A 32 -14.70 26.75 -3.98
CA GLU A 32 -15.95 27.41 -3.60
C GLU A 32 -16.64 26.73 -2.42
N ASP A 33 -16.71 25.39 -2.43
CA ASP A 33 -17.42 24.59 -1.43
C ASP A 33 -16.79 24.73 -0.03
N ASP A 34 -15.46 24.66 0.06
CA ASP A 34 -14.73 24.79 1.32
C ASP A 34 -14.65 26.24 1.77
N GLY A 35 -14.31 27.17 0.87
CA GLY A 35 -14.20 28.58 1.21
C GLY A 35 -15.53 29.16 1.70
N ALA A 36 -16.64 28.87 1.03
CA ALA A 36 -17.95 29.33 1.48
C ALA A 36 -18.32 28.77 2.86
N ARG A 37 -18.01 27.50 3.12
CA ARG A 37 -18.31 26.85 4.42
C ARG A 37 -17.49 27.44 5.56
N GLU A 38 -16.20 27.67 5.33
CA GLU A 38 -15.27 28.11 6.39
C GLU A 38 -15.32 29.63 6.62
N PHE A 39 -15.52 30.44 5.57
CA PHE A 39 -15.38 31.90 5.68
C PHE A 39 -16.70 32.69 5.76
N SER A 40 -17.85 32.08 5.44
CA SER A 40 -19.13 32.80 5.40
C SER A 40 -19.84 32.92 6.75
N ARG A 41 -19.37 32.23 7.80
CA ARG A 41 -20.08 32.14 9.09
C ARG A 41 -19.82 33.31 10.01
N ASP A 42 -18.55 33.70 10.17
CA ASP A 42 -18.13 34.77 11.07
C ASP A 42 -16.98 35.57 10.45
N PRO A 43 -17.29 36.64 9.70
CA PRO A 43 -16.29 37.44 8.99
C PRO A 43 -15.22 38.07 9.89
N GLU A 44 -15.52 38.32 11.17
CA GLU A 44 -14.62 39.04 12.08
C GLU A 44 -13.64 38.10 12.81
N ASN A 45 -13.91 36.80 12.81
CA ASN A 45 -13.15 35.81 13.56
C ASN A 45 -12.66 34.63 12.70
N ASN A 46 -12.59 34.84 11.39
CA ASN A 46 -12.11 33.83 10.46
C ASN A 46 -10.66 33.45 10.73
N THR A 47 -10.36 32.17 10.59
CA THR A 47 -9.02 31.61 10.73
C THR A 47 -8.72 30.73 9.52
N CYS A 48 -7.53 30.82 8.96
CA CYS A 48 -7.15 30.01 7.81
C CYS A 48 -7.20 28.51 8.13
N PRO A 49 -8.02 27.69 7.43
CA PRO A 49 -8.12 26.25 7.68
C PRO A 49 -6.82 25.46 7.40
N ALA A 50 -5.89 26.04 6.65
CA ALA A 50 -4.62 25.40 6.28
C ALA A 50 -3.52 25.63 7.33
N CYS A 51 -3.31 26.88 7.74
CA CYS A 51 -2.19 27.28 8.61
C CYS A 51 -2.59 27.91 9.94
N SER A 52 -3.88 28.05 10.23
CA SER A 52 -4.42 28.64 11.47
C SER A 52 -4.09 30.12 11.69
N THR A 53 -3.67 30.85 10.66
CA THR A 53 -3.47 32.30 10.72
C THR A 53 -4.83 33.00 10.89
N PRO A 54 -4.99 33.92 11.86
CA PRO A 54 -6.19 34.76 11.98
C PRO A 54 -6.35 35.67 10.75
N LEU A 55 -7.58 35.80 10.25
CA LEU A 55 -7.93 36.52 9.02
C LEU A 55 -9.00 37.58 9.33
N ALA A 56 -8.63 38.59 10.12
CA ALA A 56 -9.54 39.62 10.61
C ALA A 56 -9.53 40.92 9.77
N ALA A 57 -8.54 41.10 8.89
CA ALA A 57 -8.45 42.30 8.07
C ALA A 57 -9.40 42.23 6.87
N LYS A 58 -9.86 43.40 6.42
CA LYS A 58 -10.83 43.56 5.31
C LYS A 58 -10.45 42.81 4.02
N TYR A 59 -9.16 42.67 3.74
CA TYR A 59 -8.64 42.04 2.53
C TYR A 59 -7.90 40.72 2.80
N ASP A 60 -8.05 40.15 4.00
CA ASP A 60 -7.43 38.87 4.35
C ASP A 60 -8.05 37.70 3.61
N ILE A 61 -9.29 37.85 3.14
CA ILE A 61 -10.03 36.84 2.40
C ILE A 61 -10.63 37.50 1.16
N VAL A 62 -10.30 36.97 -0.02
CA VAL A 62 -10.78 37.48 -1.29
C VAL A 62 -11.35 36.32 -2.10
N LYS A 63 -12.57 36.49 -2.58
CA LYS A 63 -13.16 35.61 -3.57
C LYS A 63 -12.77 36.10 -4.97
N THR A 64 -12.13 35.24 -5.77
CA THR A 64 -11.60 35.60 -7.09
C THR A 64 -11.96 34.56 -8.14
N ASN A 65 -12.04 35.00 -9.39
CA ASN A 65 -12.19 34.13 -10.55
C ASN A 65 -10.81 33.85 -11.15
N LEU A 66 -10.43 32.58 -11.28
CA LEU A 66 -9.19 32.18 -11.93
C LEU A 66 -9.13 32.50 -13.43
N ASN A 67 -10.30 32.66 -14.07
CA ASN A 67 -10.43 32.98 -15.48
C ASN A 67 -11.16 34.31 -15.66
N PRO A 68 -10.54 35.45 -15.34
CA PRO A 68 -11.16 36.76 -15.53
C PRO A 68 -11.31 37.08 -17.02
N THR A 69 -12.35 37.84 -17.37
CA THR A 69 -12.57 38.33 -18.74
C THR A 69 -11.44 39.26 -19.21
N GLU A 70 -11.20 39.35 -20.51
CA GLU A 70 -10.20 40.28 -21.08
C GLU A 70 -10.45 41.74 -20.66
N GLN A 71 -11.71 42.17 -20.63
CA GLN A 71 -12.07 43.52 -20.16
C GLN A 71 -11.62 43.77 -18.71
N PHE A 72 -11.83 42.80 -17.82
CA PHE A 72 -11.36 42.92 -16.42
C PHE A 72 -9.83 43.00 -16.36
N LYS A 73 -9.11 42.17 -17.11
CA LYS A 73 -7.64 42.19 -17.16
C LYS A 73 -7.11 43.56 -17.61
N SER A 74 -7.75 44.20 -18.59
CA SER A 74 -7.36 45.54 -19.07
C SER A 74 -7.65 46.65 -18.05
N MET A 75 -8.71 46.51 -17.25
CA MET A 75 -9.18 47.58 -16.38
C MET A 75 -8.62 47.52 -14.95
N VAL A 76 -8.31 46.32 -14.43
CA VAL A 76 -7.98 46.13 -13.00
C VAL A 76 -6.73 46.88 -12.53
N LEU A 77 -5.79 47.18 -13.44
CA LEU A 77 -4.57 47.95 -13.15
C LEU A 77 -4.52 49.32 -13.83
N ALA A 78 -5.59 49.72 -14.55
CA ALA A 78 -5.61 50.97 -15.28
C ALA A 78 -5.55 52.18 -14.33
N GLY A 79 -4.69 53.15 -14.64
CA GLY A 79 -4.49 54.36 -13.82
C GLY A 79 -3.51 54.21 -12.66
N LEU A 80 -2.96 53.00 -12.43
CA LEU A 80 -1.88 52.79 -11.46
C LEU A 80 -0.51 53.19 -12.03
N ARG A 81 0.40 53.60 -11.15
CA ARG A 81 1.79 53.88 -11.53
C ARG A 81 2.53 52.58 -11.85
N PRO A 82 3.54 52.60 -12.75
CA PRO A 82 4.32 51.41 -13.08
C PRO A 82 4.90 50.68 -11.86
N GLU A 83 5.36 51.41 -10.84
CA GLU A 83 5.93 50.81 -9.63
C GLU A 83 4.90 49.99 -8.85
N THR A 84 3.66 50.50 -8.75
CA THR A 84 2.55 49.79 -8.11
C THR A 84 2.15 48.54 -8.90
N ILE A 85 2.14 48.63 -10.24
CA ILE A 85 1.84 47.49 -11.11
C ILE A 85 2.87 46.37 -10.91
N LEU A 86 4.16 46.73 -10.86
CA LEU A 86 5.25 45.77 -10.66
C LEU A 86 5.20 45.14 -9.25
N ASP A 87 4.87 45.91 -8.21
CA ASP A 87 4.69 45.37 -6.85
C ASP A 87 3.53 44.35 -6.80
N ILE A 88 2.38 44.69 -7.40
CA ILE A 88 1.23 43.78 -7.47
C ILE A 88 1.61 42.50 -8.23
N ALA A 89 2.27 42.61 -9.39
CA ALA A 89 2.70 41.47 -10.18
C ALA A 89 3.69 40.58 -9.40
N THR A 90 4.63 41.19 -8.69
CA THR A 90 5.60 40.48 -7.86
C THR A 90 4.90 39.66 -6.78
N ARG A 91 3.95 40.26 -6.06
CA ARG A 91 3.17 39.56 -5.01
C ARG A 91 2.32 38.42 -5.58
N ALA A 92 1.70 38.63 -6.74
CA ALA A 92 0.92 37.59 -7.43
C ALA A 92 1.81 36.41 -7.87
N ILE A 93 3.01 36.68 -8.34
CA ILE A 93 3.99 35.64 -8.69
C ILE A 93 4.45 34.90 -7.41
N SER A 94 4.75 35.62 -6.33
CA SER A 94 5.13 34.99 -5.04
C SER A 94 4.05 34.06 -4.51
N PHE A 95 2.77 34.41 -4.65
CA PHE A 95 1.65 33.53 -4.33
C PHE A 95 1.72 32.22 -5.12
N TRP A 96 1.90 32.30 -6.44
CA TRP A 96 2.03 31.12 -7.30
C TRP A 96 3.26 30.28 -6.97
N SER A 97 4.41 30.92 -6.74
CA SER A 97 5.63 30.23 -6.32
C SER A 97 5.44 29.47 -5.01
N TYR A 98 4.74 30.08 -4.04
CA TYR A 98 4.39 29.42 -2.78
C TYR A 98 3.51 28.19 -3.02
N GLN A 99 2.45 28.32 -3.82
CA GLN A 99 1.53 27.23 -4.13
C GLN A 99 2.24 26.05 -4.82
N VAL A 100 3.08 26.32 -5.82
CA VAL A 100 3.88 25.30 -6.50
C VAL A 100 4.85 24.62 -5.54
N HIS A 101 5.51 25.38 -4.66
CA HIS A 101 6.43 24.83 -3.67
C HIS A 101 5.71 23.92 -2.67
N GLN A 102 4.58 24.36 -2.12
CA GLN A 102 3.78 23.56 -1.18
C GLN A 102 3.27 22.26 -1.83
N GLU A 103 2.82 22.32 -3.08
CA GLU A 103 2.39 21.14 -3.83
C GLU A 103 3.55 20.16 -4.03
N ARG A 104 4.73 20.66 -4.38
CA ARG A 104 5.93 19.83 -4.52
C ARG A 104 6.30 19.12 -3.21
N LEU A 105 6.34 19.83 -2.09
CA LEU A 105 6.63 19.23 -0.78
C LEU A 105 5.61 18.14 -0.41
N PHE A 106 4.33 18.39 -0.72
CA PHE A 106 3.27 17.41 -0.51
C PHE A 106 3.50 16.14 -1.35
N GLN A 107 3.79 16.30 -2.64
CA GLN A 107 4.06 15.18 -3.55
C GLN A 107 5.31 14.39 -3.14
N GLU A 108 6.38 15.06 -2.73
CA GLU A 108 7.61 14.43 -2.23
C GLU A 108 7.34 13.59 -0.99
N THR A 109 6.57 14.12 -0.04
CA THR A 109 6.18 13.42 1.19
C THR A 109 5.27 12.22 0.90
N ALA A 110 4.27 12.40 0.02
CA ALA A 110 3.36 11.33 -0.39
C ALA A 110 4.13 10.20 -1.09
N ALA A 111 5.05 10.55 -1.99
CA ALA A 111 5.91 9.59 -2.68
C ALA A 111 6.82 8.84 -1.70
N SER A 112 7.38 9.52 -0.69
CA SER A 112 8.18 8.86 0.36
C SER A 112 7.37 7.81 1.11
N LYS A 113 6.17 8.15 1.58
CA LYS A 113 5.29 7.20 2.29
C LYS A 113 4.93 5.98 1.45
N ILE A 114 4.70 6.17 0.15
CA ILE A 114 4.43 5.07 -0.79
C ILE A 114 5.67 4.19 -0.94
N ARG A 115 6.87 4.76 -1.09
CA ARG A 115 8.13 4.01 -1.16
C ARG A 115 8.40 3.21 0.12
N ASP A 116 8.20 3.83 1.29
CA ASP A 116 8.41 3.16 2.58
C ASP A 116 7.46 1.96 2.72
N ARG A 117 6.19 2.13 2.34
CA ARG A 117 5.21 1.03 2.34
C ARG A 117 5.54 -0.05 1.31
N GLN A 118 6.01 0.34 0.14
CA GLN A 118 6.46 -0.61 -0.88
C GLN A 118 7.61 -1.47 -0.34
N HIS A 119 8.61 -0.84 0.27
CA HIS A 119 9.75 -1.53 0.84
C HIS A 119 9.34 -2.51 1.95
N GLN A 120 8.46 -2.10 2.86
CA GLN A 120 7.91 -3.00 3.90
C GLN A 120 7.19 -4.22 3.32
N ILE A 121 6.44 -4.03 2.23
CA ILE A 121 5.74 -5.12 1.56
C ILE A 121 6.74 -6.05 0.86
N GLU A 122 7.76 -5.51 0.21
CA GLU A 122 8.83 -6.28 -0.43
C GLU A 122 9.56 -7.15 0.61
N GLU A 123 10.00 -6.58 1.73
CA GLU A 123 10.64 -7.32 2.82
C GLU A 123 9.75 -8.43 3.38
N PHE A 124 8.45 -8.13 3.57
CA PHE A 124 7.48 -9.13 4.03
C PHE A 124 7.38 -10.31 3.06
N TYR A 125 7.30 -10.06 1.75
CA TYR A 125 7.23 -11.12 0.76
C TYR A 125 8.54 -11.91 0.65
N GLU A 126 9.69 -11.25 0.70
CA GLU A 126 10.99 -11.94 0.71
C GLU A 126 11.16 -12.89 1.90
N SER A 127 10.71 -12.45 3.08
CA SER A 127 10.68 -13.28 4.29
C SER A 127 9.76 -14.49 4.13
N ASN A 128 8.54 -14.29 3.64
CA ASN A 128 7.59 -15.38 3.39
C ASN A 128 8.11 -16.38 2.35
N ILE A 129 8.72 -15.90 1.25
CA ILE A 129 9.32 -16.76 0.24
C ILE A 129 10.42 -17.63 0.86
N THR A 130 11.26 -17.04 1.71
CA THR A 130 12.35 -17.76 2.39
C THR A 130 11.82 -18.81 3.36
N GLN A 131 10.78 -18.48 4.14
CA GLN A 131 10.10 -19.41 5.02
C GLN A 131 9.48 -20.59 4.25
N LEU A 132 8.71 -20.31 3.20
CA LEU A 132 8.09 -21.34 2.36
C LEU A 132 9.13 -22.24 1.67
N LYS A 133 10.24 -21.67 1.18
CA LYS A 133 11.35 -22.48 0.63
C LYS A 133 11.94 -23.43 1.67
N THR A 134 12.08 -22.96 2.91
CA THR A 134 12.58 -23.78 4.03
C THR A 134 11.60 -24.89 4.40
N GLU A 135 10.31 -24.58 4.47
CA GLU A 135 9.25 -25.57 4.73
C GLU A 135 9.18 -26.63 3.63
N VAL A 136 9.21 -26.22 2.36
CA VAL A 136 9.25 -27.14 1.21
C VAL A 136 10.48 -28.05 1.28
N ALA A 137 11.65 -27.51 1.62
CA ALA A 137 12.86 -28.33 1.80
C ALA A 137 12.71 -29.33 2.97
N GLY A 138 12.08 -28.91 4.07
CA GLY A 138 11.76 -29.79 5.20
C GLY A 138 10.80 -30.92 4.84
N LEU A 139 9.69 -30.60 4.16
CA LEU A 139 8.71 -31.58 3.70
C LEU A 139 9.31 -32.57 2.70
N LYS A 140 10.18 -32.11 1.79
CA LYS A 140 10.93 -33.01 0.88
C LYS A 140 11.79 -34.01 1.65
N ARG A 141 12.53 -33.56 2.67
CA ARG A 141 13.33 -34.46 3.52
C ARG A 141 12.47 -35.47 4.27
N GLN A 142 11.34 -35.04 4.83
CA GLN A 142 10.40 -35.94 5.50
C GLN A 142 9.83 -36.99 4.54
N LEU A 143 9.47 -36.58 3.32
CA LEU A 143 8.99 -37.48 2.28
C LEU A 143 10.05 -38.52 1.90
N ASP A 144 11.30 -38.11 1.72
CA ASP A 144 12.40 -39.03 1.38
C ASP A 144 12.67 -40.03 2.51
N ASN A 145 12.61 -39.58 3.77
CA ASN A 145 12.76 -40.48 4.92
C ASN A 145 11.58 -41.47 5.03
N ALA A 146 10.34 -41.01 4.82
CA ALA A 146 9.17 -41.87 4.84
C ALA A 146 9.19 -42.92 3.72
N LYS A 147 9.69 -42.56 2.52
CA LYS A 147 9.90 -43.51 1.42
C LYS A 147 10.90 -44.61 1.79
N LYS A 148 12.06 -44.23 2.35
CA LYS A 148 13.06 -45.19 2.82
C LYS A 148 12.53 -46.12 3.90
N GLU A 149 11.75 -45.58 4.85
CA GLU A 149 11.14 -46.40 5.88
C GLU A 149 10.11 -47.38 5.29
N LEU A 150 9.29 -46.91 4.33
CA LEU A 150 8.34 -47.78 3.62
C LEU A 150 9.06 -48.91 2.87
N GLU A 151 10.15 -48.62 2.18
CA GLU A 151 10.98 -49.63 1.50
C GLU A 151 11.53 -50.67 2.49
N ASN A 152 12.09 -50.23 3.62
CA ASN A 152 12.59 -51.11 4.67
C ASN A 152 11.48 -52.01 5.27
N GLN A 153 10.31 -51.44 5.54
CA GLN A 153 9.18 -52.20 6.09
C GLN A 153 8.62 -53.20 5.07
N THR A 154 8.61 -52.82 3.78
CA THR A 154 8.20 -53.72 2.69
C THR A 154 9.15 -54.92 2.61
N GLN A 155 10.46 -54.68 2.63
CA GLN A 155 11.46 -55.75 2.63
C GLN A 155 11.32 -56.68 3.85
N ARG A 156 11.14 -56.13 5.05
CA ARG A 156 10.91 -56.93 6.27
C ARG A 156 9.64 -57.77 6.20
N ALA A 157 8.56 -57.23 5.61
CA ALA A 157 7.33 -57.97 5.42
C ALA A 157 7.50 -59.13 4.44
N GLU A 158 8.27 -58.93 3.36
CA GLU A 158 8.62 -59.99 2.40
C GLU A 158 9.46 -61.10 3.05
N GLU A 159 10.48 -60.74 3.83
CA GLU A 159 11.32 -61.68 4.59
C GLU A 159 10.50 -62.49 5.60
N ALA A 160 9.62 -61.83 6.36
CA ALA A 160 8.74 -62.50 7.31
C ALA A 160 7.74 -63.45 6.62
N ALA A 161 7.22 -63.04 5.45
CA ALA A 161 6.33 -63.88 4.66
C ALA A 161 7.05 -65.13 4.11
N GLU A 162 8.32 -65.01 3.71
CA GLU A 162 9.15 -66.15 3.29
C GLU A 162 9.41 -67.11 4.45
N GLN A 163 9.83 -66.61 5.61
CA GLN A 163 10.02 -67.43 6.80
C GLN A 163 8.73 -68.16 7.23
N LEU A 164 7.58 -67.50 7.11
CA LEU A 164 6.29 -68.12 7.40
C LEU A 164 5.99 -69.26 6.41
N ARG A 165 6.26 -69.06 5.11
CA ARG A 165 6.11 -70.12 4.08
C ARG A 165 6.99 -71.32 4.39
N GLU A 166 8.26 -71.11 4.73
CA GLU A 166 9.18 -72.17 5.12
C GLU A 166 8.69 -72.92 6.36
N LYS A 167 8.21 -72.22 7.38
CA LYS A 167 7.67 -72.83 8.60
C LYS A 167 6.42 -73.65 8.32
N ILE A 168 5.51 -73.17 7.46
CA ILE A 168 4.33 -73.93 7.03
C ILE A 168 4.77 -75.22 6.33
N GLN A 169 5.74 -75.17 5.41
CA GLN A 169 6.25 -76.36 4.74
C GLN A 169 6.89 -77.35 5.71
N GLN A 170 7.71 -76.87 6.66
CA GLN A 170 8.31 -77.72 7.71
C GLN A 170 7.22 -78.38 8.57
N TYR A 171 6.22 -77.61 8.99
CA TYR A 171 5.10 -78.12 9.78
C TYR A 171 4.30 -79.19 9.03
N GLN A 172 4.03 -78.98 7.74
CA GLN A 172 3.37 -79.97 6.88
C GLN A 172 4.19 -81.26 6.76
N LYS A 173 5.51 -81.16 6.53
CA LYS A 173 6.40 -82.35 6.49
C LYS A 173 6.38 -83.12 7.82
N LEU A 174 6.46 -82.42 8.94
CA LEU A 174 6.36 -83.02 10.28
C LEU A 174 5.02 -83.71 10.50
N GLN A 175 3.91 -83.09 10.10
CA GLN A 175 2.58 -83.72 10.21
C GLN A 175 2.48 -85.01 9.38
N VAL A 176 3.05 -85.03 8.18
CA VAL A 176 3.09 -86.25 7.34
C VAL A 176 3.93 -87.33 8.01
N SER A 177 5.15 -87.00 8.48
CA SER A 177 6.03 -87.96 9.13
C SER A 177 5.46 -88.55 10.43
N ILE A 178 4.77 -87.74 11.23
CA ILE A 178 4.05 -88.21 12.41
C ILE A 178 2.94 -89.18 12.01
N LYS A 179 2.14 -88.85 10.98
CA LYS A 179 1.10 -89.76 10.47
C LYS A 179 1.67 -91.09 9.98
N GLU A 180 2.81 -91.08 9.30
CA GLU A 180 3.50 -92.29 8.83
C GLU A 180 3.99 -93.15 10.02
N GLN A 181 4.59 -92.54 11.05
CA GLN A 181 5.01 -93.24 12.26
C GLN A 181 3.86 -93.88 13.06
N PHE A 182 2.67 -93.29 13.03
CA PHE A 182 1.48 -93.89 13.66
C PHE A 182 0.93 -95.09 12.87
N ILE A 183 1.08 -95.11 11.53
CA ILE A 183 0.67 -96.23 10.67
C ILE A 183 1.61 -97.43 10.84
N ASP A 184 2.91 -97.18 11.01
CA ASP A 184 3.92 -98.22 11.23
C ASP A 184 3.84 -98.85 12.64
N HIS A 185 3.16 -98.21 13.60
CA HIS A 185 3.03 -98.73 14.97
C HIS A 185 1.73 -99.52 15.22
N GLU A 186 0.76 -99.45 14.30
CA GLU A 186 -0.51 -100.22 14.29
C GLU A 186 -0.46 -101.46 13.36
N SER A 187 0.67 -101.71 12.70
CA SER A 187 0.93 -102.89 11.85
C SER A 187 1.82 -103.93 12.56
#